data_AF-A0A3D2VEJ4-F1
#
_entry.id   AF-A0A3D2VEJ4-F1
#
_cell.length_a   1.000
_cell.length_b   1.000
_cell.length_c   1.000
_cell.angle_alpha   90.00
_cell.angle_beta   90.00
_cell.angle_gamma   90.00
#
_symmetry.space_group_name_H-M   'P 1'
#
loop_
_entity.id
_entity.type
_entity.pdbx_description
1 polymer ?
#
loop_
_entity_poly.entity_id
_entity_poly.type
_entity_poly.pdbx_seq_one_letter_code
_entity_poly.pdbx_strand_id
1 'polypeptide(L)'
;MLVGGLLCGVIAVGLPYGEFVLNGTQMGLNSSTPAAFFLLFLLVALIQPILGLLRRDWLFTRAELLSIAVMMMITTAISARGFISIAVPIMTGVFYFASPENNWDGLLIPHIPTWLIPYSPQGIKGFYEGLPEGNPIPWGIWVEPLLWWLLFMAAFYLVVVCTMVILRRQWMDHERLLYPLTQVPLGMVEDGAKPSLVKPFLRNPMMWLGLAVPFVLHGINALSHYYEFISGINFAYYVPLVENTVRFYLRFDCMWVGLAYLVNANITFSLWLFYLLVKVEEVILTRVGIFSTENLDIFSHTFEGPTMGILSHQT
;
A
#
# COMPACT_ATOMS: atom_id res chain seq x y z
N MET A 1 17.47 15.06 -9.46
CA MET A 1 17.09 15.25 -8.04
C MET A 1 15.83 16.10 -7.85
N LEU A 2 15.73 17.32 -8.39
CA LEU A 2 14.53 18.18 -8.23
C LEU A 2 13.23 17.49 -8.69
N VAL A 3 13.24 16.86 -9.87
CA VAL A 3 12.07 16.10 -10.38
C VAL A 3 11.69 14.96 -9.46
N GLY A 4 12.67 14.23 -8.91
CA GLY A 4 12.43 13.18 -7.91
C GLY A 4 11.76 13.74 -6.67
N GLY A 5 12.26 14.86 -6.12
CA GLY A 5 11.65 15.53 -4.96
C GLY A 5 10.22 16.01 -5.22
N LEU A 6 9.97 16.56 -6.41
CA LEU A 6 8.62 16.99 -6.82
C LEU A 6 7.66 15.80 -6.90
N LEU A 7 8.06 14.70 -7.54
CA LEU A 7 7.22 13.49 -7.63
C LEU A 7 7.01 12.84 -6.25
N CYS A 8 8.01 12.89 -5.36
CA CYS A 8 7.84 12.48 -3.97
C CYS A 8 6.81 13.35 -3.25
N GLY A 9 6.83 14.66 -3.46
CA GLY A 9 5.80 15.58 -2.93
C GLY A 9 4.40 15.25 -3.46
N VAL A 10 4.28 14.96 -4.77
CA VAL A 10 3.02 14.51 -5.38
C VAL A 10 2.50 13.23 -4.72
N ILE A 11 3.38 12.25 -4.47
CA ILE A 11 3.00 11.01 -3.77
C ILE A 11 2.60 11.29 -2.32
N ALA A 12 3.41 12.09 -1.60
CA ALA A 12 3.23 12.36 -0.17
C ALA A 12 1.93 13.10 0.13
N VAL A 13 1.45 13.95 -0.78
CA VAL A 13 0.16 14.64 -0.66
C VAL A 13 -0.96 13.84 -1.33
N GLY A 14 -0.71 13.31 -2.53
CA GLY A 14 -1.72 12.68 -3.36
C GLY A 14 -2.24 11.37 -2.79
N LEU A 15 -1.41 10.55 -2.14
CA LEU A 15 -1.86 9.30 -1.53
C LEU A 15 -2.80 9.53 -0.34
N PRO A 16 -2.42 10.31 0.71
CA PRO A 16 -3.35 10.62 1.79
C PRO A 16 -4.62 11.33 1.31
N TYR A 17 -4.51 12.26 0.35
CA TYR A 17 -5.67 12.96 -0.17
C TYR A 17 -6.63 12.01 -0.92
N GLY A 18 -6.08 11.15 -1.77
CA GLY A 18 -6.85 10.14 -2.49
C GLY A 18 -7.55 9.16 -1.55
N GLU A 19 -6.88 8.75 -0.47
CA GLU A 19 -7.41 7.81 0.51
C GLU A 19 -8.44 8.45 1.46
N PHE A 20 -8.10 9.55 2.14
CA PHE A 20 -8.95 10.10 3.20
C PHE A 20 -10.01 11.09 2.72
N VAL A 21 -9.77 11.80 1.62
CA VAL A 21 -10.70 12.83 1.13
C VAL A 21 -11.55 12.29 0.00
N LEU A 22 -10.92 11.69 -1.01
CA LEU A 22 -11.65 11.18 -2.18
C LEU A 22 -12.26 9.80 -1.94
N ASN A 23 -11.89 9.10 -0.86
CA ASN A 23 -12.22 7.68 -0.63
C ASN A 23 -11.94 6.81 -1.87
N GLY A 24 -10.86 7.16 -2.58
CA GLY A 24 -10.45 6.52 -3.81
C GLY A 24 -9.73 5.20 -3.57
N THR A 25 -9.24 4.60 -4.65
CA THR A 25 -8.45 3.37 -4.55
C THR A 25 -7.21 3.60 -3.70
N GLN A 26 -7.02 2.73 -2.70
CA GLN A 26 -5.88 2.79 -1.78
C GLN A 26 -4.59 2.34 -2.48
N MET A 27 -3.99 3.22 -3.27
CA MET A 27 -2.75 2.94 -4.02
C MET A 27 -1.52 2.79 -3.13
N GLY A 28 -1.63 3.15 -1.85
CA GLY A 28 -0.59 2.98 -0.85
C GLY A 28 -0.81 1.82 0.12
N LEU A 29 -1.86 1.02 -0.09
CA LEU A 29 -2.28 0.01 0.88
C LEU A 29 -1.20 -1.04 1.17
N ASN A 30 -0.44 -1.41 0.15
CA ASN A 30 0.49 -2.54 0.17
C ASN A 30 1.89 -2.07 -0.24
N SER A 31 2.91 -2.81 0.19
CA SER A 31 4.33 -2.54 -0.10
C SER A 31 4.74 -2.67 -1.58
N SER A 32 3.78 -2.86 -2.50
CA SER A 32 4.00 -3.00 -3.95
C SER A 32 4.26 -1.67 -4.67
N THR A 33 4.10 -0.53 -4.00
CA THR A 33 4.43 0.83 -4.50
C THR A 33 3.87 1.21 -5.89
N PRO A 34 2.59 0.93 -6.22
CA PRO A 34 2.05 1.13 -7.57
C PRO A 34 2.06 2.60 -8.03
N ALA A 35 1.94 3.56 -7.10
CA ALA A 35 2.05 4.99 -7.41
C ALA A 35 3.42 5.37 -7.99
N ALA A 36 4.50 4.81 -7.44
CA ALA A 36 5.86 5.05 -7.95
C ALA A 36 6.04 4.48 -9.37
N PHE A 37 5.53 3.28 -9.64
CA PHE A 37 5.58 2.67 -10.97
C PHE A 37 4.77 3.45 -12.00
N PHE A 38 3.58 3.92 -11.63
CA PHE A 38 2.74 4.71 -12.52
C PHE A 38 3.38 6.06 -12.86
N LEU A 39 3.91 6.79 -11.87
CA LEU A 39 4.59 8.06 -12.12
C LEU A 39 5.88 7.88 -12.92
N LEU A 40 6.64 6.79 -12.67
CA LEU A 40 7.79 6.45 -13.48
C LEU A 40 7.39 6.12 -14.93
N PHE A 41 6.29 5.39 -15.12
CA PHE A 41 5.74 5.12 -16.44
C PHE A 41 5.39 6.42 -17.17
N LEU A 42 4.69 7.36 -16.53
CA LEU A 42 4.40 8.67 -17.13
C LEU A 42 5.69 9.45 -17.45
N LEU A 43 6.68 9.41 -16.56
CA LEU A 43 7.97 10.07 -16.79
C LEU A 43 8.68 9.50 -18.02
N VAL A 44 8.71 8.18 -18.18
CA VAL A 44 9.43 7.51 -19.28
C VAL A 44 8.62 7.49 -20.58
N ALA A 45 7.31 7.31 -20.51
CA ALA A 45 6.45 7.13 -21.69
C ALA A 45 5.94 8.45 -22.29
N LEU A 46 5.76 9.47 -21.46
CA LEU A 46 5.22 10.76 -21.90
C LEU A 46 6.27 11.87 -21.81
N ILE A 47 6.83 12.11 -20.62
CA ILE A 47 7.69 13.27 -20.39
C ILE A 47 9.02 13.13 -21.14
N GLN A 48 9.66 11.96 -21.07
CA GLN A 48 10.99 11.77 -21.66
C GLN A 48 11.00 11.90 -23.19
N PRO A 49 10.05 11.33 -23.96
CA PRO A 49 9.94 11.59 -25.40
C PRO A 49 9.69 13.07 -25.72
N ILE A 50 8.81 13.75 -24.97
CA ILE A 50 8.54 15.18 -25.16
C ILE A 50 9.80 16.02 -24.95
N LEU A 51 10.55 15.75 -23.87
CA LEU A 51 11.81 16.43 -23.60
C LEU A 51 12.82 16.16 -24.72
N GLY A 52 12.95 14.92 -25.18
CA GLY A 52 13.89 14.57 -26.24
C GLY A 52 13.53 15.10 -27.63
N LEU A 53 12.24 15.39 -27.89
CA LEU A 53 11.78 16.11 -29.09
C LEU A 53 12.13 17.61 -29.01
N LEU A 54 12.11 18.19 -27.82
CA LEU A 54 12.46 19.60 -27.62
C LEU A 54 13.98 19.81 -27.59
N ARG A 55 14.68 19.11 -26.70
CA ARG A 55 16.15 19.12 -26.54
C ARG A 55 16.66 17.79 -25.99
N ARG A 56 17.55 17.13 -26.73
CA ARG A 56 18.14 15.85 -26.31
C ARG A 56 18.95 15.94 -25.02
N ASP A 57 19.52 17.10 -24.71
CA ASP A 57 20.29 17.32 -23.49
C ASP A 57 19.42 17.33 -22.21
N TRP A 58 18.10 17.40 -22.35
CA TRP A 58 17.15 17.35 -21.23
C TRP A 58 16.69 15.92 -20.90
N LEU A 59 17.17 14.92 -21.65
CA LEU A 59 16.85 13.53 -21.40
C LEU A 59 17.51 13.05 -20.10
N PHE A 60 16.69 12.49 -19.21
CA PHE A 60 17.21 11.82 -18.02
C PHE A 60 18.04 10.60 -18.40
N THR A 61 19.19 10.48 -17.76
CA THR A 61 20.03 9.29 -17.82
C THR A 61 19.37 8.12 -17.09
N ARG A 62 19.79 6.89 -17.41
CA ARG A 62 19.33 5.68 -16.70
C ARG A 62 19.54 5.78 -15.19
N ALA A 63 20.69 6.31 -14.76
CA ALA A 63 21.01 6.48 -13.35
C ALA A 63 20.04 7.47 -12.66
N GLU A 64 19.70 8.58 -13.32
CA GLU A 64 18.74 9.55 -12.80
C GLU A 64 17.33 8.97 -12.68
N LEU A 65 16.86 8.25 -13.70
CA LEU A 65 15.54 7.61 -13.66
C LEU A 65 15.44 6.56 -12.55
N LEU A 66 16.47 5.73 -12.39
CA LEU A 66 16.52 4.75 -11.30
C LEU A 66 16.59 5.42 -9.94
N SER A 67 17.35 6.50 -9.79
CA SER A 67 17.39 7.27 -8.54
C SER A 67 16.01 7.85 -8.22
N ILE A 68 15.33 8.43 -9.21
CA ILE A 68 13.97 8.96 -9.06
C ILE A 68 12.99 7.84 -8.68
N ALA A 69 13.08 6.67 -9.32
CA ALA A 69 12.26 5.50 -9.00
C ALA A 69 12.44 5.07 -7.53
N VAL A 70 13.69 4.95 -7.06
CA VAL A 70 13.99 4.58 -5.67
C VAL A 70 13.42 5.63 -4.69
N MET A 71 13.61 6.92 -4.96
CA MET A 71 13.04 7.99 -4.13
C MET A 71 11.51 7.88 -4.02
N MET A 72 10.82 7.64 -5.14
CA MET A 72 9.37 7.49 -5.17
C MET A 72 8.87 6.22 -4.48
N MET A 73 9.58 5.10 -4.63
CA MET A 73 9.23 3.83 -3.96
C MET A 73 9.32 3.98 -2.44
N ILE A 74 10.41 4.56 -1.93
CA ILE A 74 10.57 4.83 -0.49
C ILE A 74 9.46 5.78 0.00
N THR A 75 9.19 6.86 -0.74
CA THR A 75 8.15 7.82 -0.37
C THR A 75 6.76 7.19 -0.36
N THR A 76 6.46 6.31 -1.33
CA THR A 76 5.18 5.59 -1.37
C THR A 76 5.01 4.69 -0.14
N ALA A 77 6.08 4.00 0.28
CA ALA A 77 6.03 3.13 1.46
C ALA A 77 5.76 3.92 2.75
N ILE A 78 6.40 5.09 2.92
CA ILE A 78 6.28 5.92 4.13
C ILE A 78 4.94 6.68 4.16
N SER A 79 4.59 7.36 3.07
CA SER A 79 3.44 8.28 3.02
C SER A 79 2.09 7.57 2.99
N ALA A 80 2.08 6.26 2.75
CA ALA A 80 0.88 5.45 2.79
C ALA A 80 0.68 4.81 4.18
N ARG A 81 0.43 3.49 4.23
CA ARG A 81 0.32 2.74 5.49
C ARG A 81 1.55 2.81 6.37
N GLY A 82 2.74 3.11 5.84
CA GLY A 82 3.98 3.15 6.63
C GLY A 82 3.93 4.14 7.78
N PHE A 83 3.11 5.19 7.67
CA PHE A 83 2.92 6.13 8.78
C PHE A 83 1.54 6.77 8.76
N ILE A 84 1.18 7.52 7.72
CA ILE A 84 0.02 8.44 7.77
C ILE A 84 -1.29 7.68 8.01
N SER A 85 -1.55 6.60 7.28
CA SER A 85 -2.81 5.86 7.39
C SER A 85 -2.98 5.05 8.68
N ILE A 86 -1.94 4.94 9.50
CA ILE A 86 -1.99 4.21 10.78
C ILE A 86 -1.82 5.16 11.95
N ALA A 87 -0.76 5.97 11.97
CA ALA A 87 -0.43 6.83 13.09
C ALA A 87 -1.48 7.91 13.32
N VAL A 88 -1.98 8.57 12.26
CA VAL A 88 -2.95 9.66 12.42
C VAL A 88 -4.26 9.16 13.05
N PRO A 89 -4.91 8.09 12.55
CA PRO A 89 -6.09 7.53 13.20
C PRO A 89 -5.85 7.03 14.63
N ILE A 90 -4.68 6.47 14.94
CA ILE A 90 -4.35 6.03 16.30
C ILE A 90 -4.23 7.23 17.25
N MET A 91 -3.54 8.30 16.82
CA MET A 91 -3.35 9.51 17.62
C MET A 91 -4.67 10.22 17.94
N THR A 92 -5.60 10.26 16.98
CA THR A 92 -6.86 11.01 17.12
C THR A 92 -8.03 10.13 17.58
N GLY A 93 -8.01 8.84 17.27
CA GLY A 93 -9.13 7.92 17.46
C GLY A 93 -9.49 7.71 18.93
N VAL A 94 -8.51 7.68 19.83
CA VAL A 94 -8.77 7.51 21.27
C VAL A 94 -9.66 8.63 21.82
N PHE A 95 -9.49 9.87 21.34
CA PHE A 95 -10.33 11.00 21.74
C PHE A 95 -11.64 11.06 20.96
N TYR A 96 -11.61 10.78 19.65
CA TYR A 96 -12.80 10.93 18.82
C TYR A 96 -13.85 9.85 19.09
N PHE A 97 -13.41 8.63 19.39
CA PHE A 97 -14.30 7.49 19.66
C PHE A 97 -14.50 7.22 21.17
N ALA A 98 -14.02 8.10 22.06
CA ALA A 98 -14.32 7.99 23.48
C ALA A 98 -15.82 8.10 23.72
N SER A 99 -16.40 7.15 24.43
CA SER A 99 -17.82 7.12 24.76
C SER A 99 -18.05 6.66 26.20
N PRO A 100 -19.21 6.96 26.80
CA PRO A 100 -19.53 6.45 28.14
C PRO A 100 -19.49 4.93 28.25
N GLU A 101 -19.78 4.21 27.17
CA GLU A 101 -19.79 2.74 27.13
C GLU A 101 -18.39 2.13 27.14
N ASN A 102 -17.42 2.76 26.48
CA ASN A 102 -16.03 2.28 26.48
C ASN A 102 -15.18 2.89 27.60
N ASN A 103 -15.63 4.02 28.17
CA ASN A 103 -15.00 4.73 29.28
C ASN A 103 -13.51 5.03 29.04
N TRP A 104 -13.11 5.29 27.79
CA TRP A 104 -11.71 5.58 27.45
C TRP A 104 -11.19 6.86 28.09
N ASP A 105 -12.08 7.82 28.39
CA ASP A 105 -11.75 9.04 29.13
C ASP A 105 -11.17 8.77 30.52
N GLY A 106 -11.64 7.72 31.20
CA GLY A 106 -11.13 7.31 32.51
C GLY A 106 -10.01 6.27 32.44
N LEU A 107 -10.03 5.41 31.40
CA LEU A 107 -9.16 4.24 31.33
C LEU A 107 -7.88 4.44 30.51
N LEU A 108 -7.93 5.26 29.46
CA LEU A 108 -6.82 5.40 28.51
C LEU A 108 -6.23 6.81 28.53
N ILE A 109 -7.07 7.82 28.29
CA ILE A 109 -6.64 9.22 28.09
C ILE A 109 -5.72 9.74 29.21
N PRO A 110 -5.96 9.47 30.51
CA PRO A 110 -5.11 9.99 31.59
C PRO A 110 -3.69 9.42 31.59
N HIS A 111 -3.48 8.30 30.89
CA HIS A 111 -2.19 7.60 30.81
C HIS A 111 -1.43 7.90 29.52
N ILE A 112 -2.00 8.68 28.59
CA ILE A 112 -1.32 9.01 27.34
C ILE A 112 -0.56 10.34 27.49
N PRO A 113 0.76 10.36 27.24
CA PRO A 113 1.53 11.60 27.29
C PRO A 113 1.05 12.61 26.24
N THR A 114 0.98 13.89 26.64
CA THR A 114 0.51 14.99 25.78
C THR A 114 1.39 15.26 24.57
N TRP A 115 2.67 14.87 24.62
CA TRP A 115 3.60 15.00 23.50
C TRP A 115 3.42 13.90 22.44
N LEU A 116 2.65 12.83 22.71
CA LEU A 116 2.48 11.70 21.80
C LEU A 116 1.25 11.87 20.89
N ILE A 117 0.24 12.62 21.33
CA ILE A 117 -1.05 12.79 20.63
C ILE A 117 -1.52 14.24 20.69
N PRO A 118 -2.26 14.75 19.69
CA PRO A 118 -2.79 16.11 19.72
C PRO A 118 -3.83 16.24 20.84
N TYR A 119 -3.54 17.05 21.86
CA TYR A 119 -4.42 17.18 23.03
C TYR A 119 -5.44 18.32 22.85
N SER A 120 -6.56 18.05 22.16
CA SER A 120 -7.70 18.98 22.08
C SER A 120 -8.96 18.29 21.55
N PRO A 121 -10.03 18.14 22.36
CA PRO A 121 -11.29 17.55 21.90
C PRO A 121 -11.90 18.30 20.71
N GLN A 122 -11.87 19.63 20.73
CA GLN A 122 -12.39 20.46 19.64
C GLN A 122 -11.51 20.37 18.38
N GLY A 123 -10.19 20.34 18.54
CA GLY A 123 -9.26 20.22 17.42
C GLY A 123 -9.35 18.87 16.72
N ILE A 124 -9.52 17.79 17.49
CA ILE A 124 -9.72 16.44 16.94
C ILE A 124 -11.09 16.33 16.29
N LYS A 125 -12.15 16.86 16.91
CA LYS A 125 -13.48 16.88 16.30
C LYS A 125 -13.47 17.62 14.96
N GLY A 126 -12.82 18.79 14.90
CA GLY A 126 -12.65 19.56 13.66
C GLY A 126 -11.79 18.86 12.60
N PHE A 127 -10.91 17.92 12.98
CA PHE A 127 -10.15 17.10 12.03
C PHE A 127 -11.06 16.08 11.32
N TYR A 128 -12.00 15.46 12.03
CA TYR A 128 -12.92 14.46 11.45
C TYR A 128 -14.15 15.09 10.79
N GLU A 129 -14.77 16.08 11.43
CA GLU A 129 -16.03 16.68 10.98
C GLU A 129 -15.84 17.91 10.09
N GLY A 130 -14.60 18.41 9.99
CA GLY A 130 -14.26 19.65 9.31
C GLY A 130 -14.29 20.88 10.23
N LEU A 131 -13.45 21.85 9.90
CA LEU A 131 -13.42 23.15 10.59
C LEU A 131 -14.47 24.09 10.00
N PRO A 132 -15.11 24.95 10.82
CA PRO A 132 -15.99 25.99 10.31
C PRO A 132 -15.25 26.92 9.33
N GLU A 133 -15.97 27.42 8.31
CA GLU A 133 -15.39 28.31 7.31
C GLU A 133 -14.69 29.53 7.94
N GLY A 134 -13.49 29.82 7.46
CA GLY A 134 -12.67 30.95 7.94
C GLY A 134 -11.84 30.67 9.19
N ASN A 135 -12.00 29.53 9.87
CA ASN A 135 -11.12 29.16 10.96
C ASN A 135 -9.74 28.67 10.45
N PRO A 136 -8.63 29.14 11.03
CA PRO A 136 -7.31 28.64 10.67
C PRO A 136 -7.13 27.20 11.17
N ILE A 137 -6.30 26.44 10.47
CA ILE A 137 -5.88 25.09 10.92
C ILE A 137 -5.15 25.24 12.26
N PRO A 138 -5.56 24.51 13.33
CA PRO A 138 -4.97 24.64 14.65
C PRO A 138 -3.62 23.92 14.76
N TRP A 139 -2.61 24.35 14.00
CA TRP A 139 -1.29 23.70 13.94
C TRP A 139 -0.62 23.51 15.31
N GLY A 140 -0.92 24.38 16.28
CA GLY A 140 -0.32 24.34 17.62
C GLY A 140 -0.51 23.01 18.35
N ILE A 141 -1.63 22.30 18.14
CA ILE A 141 -1.86 20.99 18.78
C ILE A 141 -1.18 19.83 18.06
N TRP A 142 -0.74 20.04 16.82
CA TRP A 142 -0.20 19.00 15.95
C TRP A 142 1.32 19.00 15.86
N VAL A 143 1.94 20.18 15.90
CA VAL A 143 3.38 20.33 15.65
C VAL A 143 4.22 19.49 16.61
N GLU A 144 3.96 19.57 17.91
CA GLU A 144 4.75 18.82 18.91
C GLU A 144 4.60 17.29 18.75
N PRO A 145 3.38 16.71 18.70
CA PRO A 145 3.21 15.28 18.43
C PRO A 145 3.85 14.83 17.12
N LEU A 146 3.62 15.57 16.03
CA LEU A 146 4.16 15.20 14.73
C LEU A 146 5.69 15.25 14.71
N LEU A 147 6.33 16.18 15.42
CA LEU A 147 7.78 16.24 15.53
C LEU A 147 8.35 14.99 16.23
N TRP A 148 7.76 14.56 17.34
CA TRP A 148 8.19 13.36 18.05
C TRP A 148 8.00 12.10 17.20
N TRP A 149 6.86 11.97 16.52
CA TRP A 149 6.62 10.85 15.62
C TRP A 149 7.56 10.87 14.41
N LEU A 150 7.87 12.04 13.84
CA LEU A 150 8.85 12.15 12.75
C LEU A 150 10.25 11.75 13.21
N LEU A 151 10.66 12.16 14.41
CA LEU A 151 11.95 11.77 15.00
C LEU A 151 12.01 10.25 15.23
N PHE A 152 10.95 9.68 15.81
CA PHE A 152 10.83 8.24 15.99
C PHE A 152 10.91 7.49 14.66
N MET A 153 10.16 7.92 13.65
CA MET A 153 10.17 7.30 12.32
C MET A 153 11.53 7.42 11.64
N ALA A 154 12.21 8.57 11.75
CA ALA A 154 13.56 8.74 11.23
C ALA A 154 14.54 7.75 11.87
N ALA A 155 14.48 7.59 13.19
CA ALA A 155 15.31 6.62 13.92
C ALA A 155 14.96 5.17 13.53
N PHE A 156 13.66 4.84 13.44
CA PHE A 156 13.18 3.53 13.03
C PHE A 156 13.66 3.15 11.62
N TYR A 157 13.44 4.03 10.63
CA TYR A 157 13.89 3.78 9.27
C TYR A 157 15.41 3.75 9.16
N LEU A 158 16.15 4.52 9.97
CA LEU A 158 17.59 4.40 10.03
C LEU A 158 18.02 2.99 10.47
N VAL A 159 17.41 2.44 11.52
CA VAL A 159 17.67 1.07 11.98
C VAL A 159 17.32 0.05 10.90
N VAL A 160 16.17 0.21 10.23
CA VAL A 160 15.78 -0.67 9.12
C VAL A 160 16.80 -0.63 7.99
N VAL A 161 17.25 0.56 7.59
CA VAL A 161 18.27 0.73 6.53
C VAL A 161 19.61 0.12 6.96
N CYS A 162 20.08 0.37 8.19
CA CYS A 162 21.29 -0.23 8.72
C CYS A 162 21.21 -1.77 8.72
N THR A 163 20.07 -2.31 9.15
CA THR A 163 19.81 -3.76 9.16
C THR A 163 19.83 -4.32 7.73
N MET A 164 19.17 -3.64 6.78
CA MET A 164 19.21 -4.02 5.37
C MET A 164 20.63 -4.00 4.81
N VAL A 165 21.47 -3.02 5.16
CA VAL A 165 22.86 -2.94 4.71
C VAL A 165 23.69 -4.13 5.23
N ILE A 166 23.48 -4.53 6.49
CA ILE A 166 24.15 -5.70 7.09
C ILE A 166 23.71 -6.99 6.39
N LEU A 167 22.40 -7.19 6.24
CA LEU A 167 21.82 -8.41 5.66
C LEU A 167 21.95 -8.47 4.14
N ARG A 168 22.18 -7.33 3.47
CA ARG A 168 22.29 -7.24 2.00
C ARG A 168 23.25 -8.27 1.43
N ARG A 169 24.43 -8.44 2.04
CA ARG A 169 25.45 -9.37 1.52
C ARG A 169 25.00 -10.82 1.64
N GLN A 170 24.36 -11.18 2.76
CA GLN A 170 23.81 -12.50 2.97
C GLN A 170 22.71 -12.81 1.94
N TRP A 171 21.74 -11.90 1.82
CA TRP A 171 20.60 -12.07 0.92
C TRP A 171 20.99 -12.08 -0.56
N MET A 172 21.95 -11.24 -0.97
CA MET A 172 22.38 -11.18 -2.36
C MET A 172 23.30 -12.34 -2.75
N ASP A 173 24.33 -12.62 -1.94
CA ASP A 173 25.39 -13.54 -2.36
C ASP A 173 25.04 -15.01 -2.06
N HIS A 174 24.41 -15.27 -0.91
CA HIS A 174 24.15 -16.64 -0.43
C HIS A 174 22.73 -17.10 -0.71
N GLU A 175 21.73 -16.28 -0.39
CA GLU A 175 20.32 -16.65 -0.55
C GLU A 175 19.75 -16.29 -1.93
N ARG A 176 20.48 -15.46 -2.70
CA ARG A 176 20.11 -14.99 -4.04
C ARG A 176 18.65 -14.52 -4.10
N LEU A 177 18.27 -13.72 -3.10
CA LEU A 177 16.92 -13.22 -2.97
C LEU A 177 16.52 -12.50 -4.26
N LEU A 178 15.42 -12.95 -4.86
CA LEU A 178 14.87 -12.29 -6.03
C LEU A 178 14.32 -10.93 -5.59
N TYR A 179 14.52 -9.92 -6.41
CA TYR A 179 13.94 -8.59 -6.22
C TYR A 179 12.85 -8.31 -7.28
N PRO A 180 11.69 -9.01 -7.25
CA PRO A 180 10.60 -8.86 -8.22
C PRO A 180 10.24 -7.41 -8.53
N LEU A 181 10.05 -6.61 -7.47
CA LEU A 181 9.62 -5.21 -7.59
C LEU A 181 10.65 -4.31 -8.29
N THR A 182 11.93 -4.71 -8.34
CA THR A 182 12.97 -3.95 -9.05
C THR A 182 12.94 -4.20 -10.55
N GLN A 183 12.35 -5.30 -11.02
CA GLN A 183 12.32 -5.64 -12.44
C GLN A 183 11.48 -4.65 -13.25
N VAL A 184 10.38 -4.14 -12.68
CA VAL A 184 9.51 -3.16 -13.34
C VAL A 184 10.26 -1.87 -13.67
N PRO A 185 10.85 -1.13 -12.71
CA PRO A 185 11.59 0.08 -13.03
C PRO A 185 12.82 -0.20 -13.89
N LEU A 186 13.52 -1.31 -13.69
CA LEU A 186 14.66 -1.69 -14.53
C LEU A 186 14.25 -1.91 -15.99
N GLY A 187 13.14 -2.62 -16.24
CA GLY A 187 12.62 -2.87 -17.57
C GLY A 187 12.11 -1.60 -18.26
N MET A 188 11.48 -0.67 -17.52
CA MET A 188 11.01 0.60 -18.07
C MET A 188 12.16 1.50 -18.57
N VAL A 189 13.28 1.53 -17.84
CA VAL A 189 14.41 2.43 -18.15
C VAL A 189 15.46 1.82 -19.08
N GLU A 190 15.36 0.53 -19.37
CA GLU A 190 16.33 -0.20 -20.18
C GLU A 190 16.41 0.36 -21.60
N ASP A 191 17.64 0.53 -22.09
CA ASP A 191 17.91 0.92 -23.47
C ASP A 191 18.24 -0.32 -24.31
N GLY A 192 17.82 -0.32 -25.57
CA GLY A 192 18.22 -1.35 -26.53
C GLY A 192 19.66 -1.14 -27.02
N ALA A 193 20.01 -1.79 -28.12
CA ALA A 193 21.35 -1.66 -28.73
C ALA A 193 21.77 -0.21 -29.06
N LYS A 194 20.80 0.71 -29.18
CA LYS A 194 21.04 2.15 -29.31
C LYS A 194 20.08 2.92 -28.40
N PRO A 195 20.51 4.04 -27.81
CA PRO A 195 19.62 4.92 -27.08
C PRO A 195 18.52 5.43 -28.01
N SER A 196 17.27 5.30 -27.56
CA SER A 196 16.08 5.63 -28.34
C SER A 196 15.15 6.50 -27.50
N LEU A 197 14.49 7.46 -28.15
CA LEU A 197 13.49 8.34 -27.51
C LEU A 197 12.34 7.52 -26.92
N VAL A 198 11.91 6.47 -27.62
CA VAL A 198 10.93 5.50 -27.13
C VAL A 198 11.68 4.25 -26.69
N LYS A 199 11.56 3.90 -25.41
CA LYS A 199 12.22 2.74 -24.81
C LYS A 199 11.66 1.42 -25.38
N PRO A 200 12.46 0.34 -25.49
CA PRO A 200 12.01 -0.95 -26.00
C PRO A 200 10.79 -1.50 -25.27
N PHE A 201 10.72 -1.30 -23.95
CA PHE A 201 9.57 -1.67 -23.11
C PHE A 201 8.24 -1.15 -23.67
N LEU A 202 8.20 0.12 -24.06
CA LEU A 202 7.00 0.79 -24.59
C LEU A 202 6.66 0.39 -26.04
N ARG A 203 7.59 -0.28 -26.73
CA ARG A 203 7.34 -0.81 -28.10
C ARG A 203 6.78 -2.23 -28.07
N ASN A 204 6.81 -2.89 -26.93
CA ASN A 204 6.34 -4.26 -26.80
C ASN A 204 4.80 -4.32 -26.78
N PRO A 205 4.14 -4.95 -27.78
CA PRO A 205 2.68 -5.04 -27.80
C PRO A 205 2.12 -5.85 -26.61
N MET A 206 2.87 -6.82 -26.08
CA MET A 206 2.44 -7.61 -24.92
C MET A 206 2.37 -6.76 -23.65
N MET A 207 3.24 -5.76 -23.51
CA MET A 207 3.16 -4.81 -22.41
C MET A 207 1.86 -4.00 -22.48
N TRP A 208 1.45 -3.55 -23.67
CA TRP A 208 0.21 -2.81 -23.85
C TRP A 208 -1.02 -3.68 -23.64
N LEU A 209 -0.99 -4.94 -24.05
CA LEU A 209 -2.05 -5.89 -23.72
C LEU A 209 -2.16 -6.09 -22.19
N GLY A 210 -1.02 -6.26 -21.52
CA GLY A 210 -0.95 -6.39 -20.06
C GLY A 210 -1.41 -5.13 -19.30
N LEU A 211 -1.25 -3.94 -19.89
CA LEU A 211 -1.79 -2.68 -19.35
C LEU A 211 -3.29 -2.54 -19.64
N ALA A 212 -3.72 -2.88 -20.85
CA ALA A 212 -5.09 -2.68 -21.31
C ALA A 212 -6.09 -3.54 -20.52
N VAL A 213 -5.74 -4.79 -20.19
CA VAL A 213 -6.66 -5.69 -19.46
C VAL A 213 -7.03 -5.13 -18.08
N PRO A 214 -6.10 -4.85 -17.15
CA PRO A 214 -6.43 -4.23 -15.87
C PRO A 214 -7.06 -2.84 -16.04
N PHE A 215 -6.59 -2.05 -17.01
CA PHE A 215 -7.13 -0.70 -17.24
C PHE A 215 -8.62 -0.74 -17.62
N VAL A 216 -9.03 -1.66 -18.49
CA VAL A 216 -10.44 -1.82 -18.88
C VAL A 216 -11.25 -2.40 -17.73
N LEU A 217 -10.77 -3.48 -17.11
CA LEU A 217 -11.49 -4.18 -16.04
C LEU A 217 -11.71 -3.27 -14.81
N HIS A 218 -10.66 -2.61 -14.33
CA HIS A 218 -10.77 -1.67 -13.21
C HIS A 218 -11.40 -0.34 -13.64
N GLY A 219 -11.27 0.06 -14.90
CA GLY A 219 -11.95 1.22 -15.46
C GLY A 219 -13.47 1.05 -15.43
N ILE A 220 -13.99 -0.14 -15.74
CA ILE A 220 -15.42 -0.46 -15.60
C ILE A 220 -15.85 -0.35 -14.13
N ASN A 221 -15.07 -0.88 -13.20
CA ASN A 221 -15.38 -0.78 -11.77
C ASN A 221 -15.31 0.66 -11.24
N ALA A 222 -14.35 1.45 -11.71
CA ALA A 222 -14.26 2.86 -11.37
C ALA A 222 -15.48 3.63 -11.91
N LEU A 223 -15.87 3.39 -13.16
CA LEU A 223 -17.06 4.01 -13.76
C LEU A 223 -18.35 3.57 -13.06
N SER A 224 -18.48 2.30 -12.70
CA SER A 224 -19.57 1.76 -11.89
C SER A 224 -19.75 2.49 -10.56
N HIS A 225 -18.66 2.95 -9.95
CA HIS A 225 -18.72 3.73 -8.72
C HIS A 225 -19.32 5.13 -8.91
N TYR A 226 -19.07 5.77 -10.05
CA TYR A 226 -19.60 7.10 -10.37
C TYR A 226 -20.97 7.08 -11.06
N TYR A 227 -21.30 5.97 -11.73
CA TYR A 227 -22.47 5.83 -12.56
C TYR A 227 -23.23 4.54 -12.23
N GLU A 228 -24.40 4.68 -11.61
CA GLU A 228 -25.24 3.56 -11.17
C GLU A 228 -25.71 2.64 -12.31
N PHE A 229 -25.77 3.14 -13.56
CA PHE A 229 -26.18 2.35 -14.72
C PHE A 229 -25.11 1.36 -15.18
N ILE A 230 -23.87 1.47 -14.69
CA ILE A 230 -22.76 0.57 -15.01
C ILE A 230 -22.62 -0.43 -13.86
N SER A 231 -22.92 -1.69 -14.14
CA SER A 231 -22.70 -2.77 -13.17
C SER A 231 -21.21 -3.06 -13.01
N GLY A 232 -20.74 -3.04 -11.76
CA GLY A 232 -19.39 -3.43 -11.42
C GLY A 232 -19.14 -4.92 -11.66
N ILE A 233 -17.90 -5.25 -12.02
CA ILE A 233 -17.41 -6.62 -12.15
C ILE A 233 -16.89 -7.05 -10.78
N ASN A 234 -17.51 -8.08 -10.22
CA ASN A 234 -17.02 -8.71 -8.99
C ASN A 234 -15.99 -9.79 -9.33
N PHE A 235 -14.75 -9.59 -8.88
CA PHE A 235 -13.65 -10.53 -9.06
C PHE A 235 -13.46 -11.49 -7.88
N ALA A 236 -14.31 -11.40 -6.86
CA ALA A 236 -14.30 -12.28 -5.70
C ALA A 236 -15.43 -13.31 -5.84
N TYR A 237 -15.01 -14.57 -5.88
CA TYR A 237 -15.90 -15.72 -5.78
C TYR A 237 -15.57 -16.50 -4.51
N TYR A 238 -16.54 -17.19 -3.95
CA TYR A 238 -16.29 -18.09 -2.84
C TYR A 238 -17.04 -19.41 -3.01
N VAL A 239 -16.42 -20.48 -2.54
CA VAL A 239 -17.00 -21.82 -2.48
C VAL A 239 -17.16 -22.19 -1.01
N PRO A 240 -18.39 -22.48 -0.52
CA PRO A 240 -18.56 -22.97 0.84
C PRO A 240 -17.98 -24.39 0.94
N LEU A 241 -16.97 -24.58 1.80
CA LEU A 241 -16.40 -25.91 2.11
C LEU A 241 -17.17 -26.58 3.25
N VAL A 242 -17.63 -25.78 4.21
CA VAL A 242 -18.59 -26.19 5.25
C VAL A 242 -19.67 -25.12 5.29
N GLU A 243 -20.93 -25.55 5.28
CA GLU A 243 -22.08 -24.64 5.25
C GLU A 243 -21.98 -23.59 6.36
N ASN A 244 -22.13 -22.32 5.97
CA ASN A 244 -22.14 -21.16 6.85
C ASN A 244 -20.94 -20.97 7.78
N THR A 245 -19.84 -21.71 7.59
CA THR A 245 -18.69 -21.68 8.50
C THR A 245 -17.38 -21.50 7.74
N VAL A 246 -17.00 -22.44 6.88
CA VAL A 246 -15.73 -22.38 6.15
C VAL A 246 -15.96 -22.04 4.68
N ARG A 247 -15.34 -20.95 4.23
CA ARG A 247 -15.44 -20.47 2.84
C ARG A 247 -14.06 -20.44 2.19
N PHE A 248 -13.99 -20.97 0.97
CA PHE A 248 -12.82 -20.88 0.11
C PHE A 248 -12.97 -19.69 -0.83
N TYR A 249 -12.17 -18.66 -0.63
CA TYR A 249 -12.20 -17.45 -1.46
C TYR A 249 -11.25 -17.58 -2.65
N LEU A 250 -11.78 -17.28 -3.82
CA LEU A 250 -11.05 -17.08 -5.08
C LEU A 250 -11.24 -15.62 -5.48
N ARG A 251 -10.24 -14.79 -5.18
CA ARG A 251 -10.23 -13.39 -5.62
C ARG A 251 -9.22 -13.20 -6.73
N PHE A 252 -9.69 -12.78 -7.89
CA PHE A 252 -8.82 -12.35 -8.97
C PHE A 252 -8.41 -10.89 -8.77
N ASP A 253 -7.12 -10.64 -8.62
CA ASP A 253 -6.58 -9.30 -8.39
C ASP A 253 -5.42 -9.07 -9.35
N CYS A 254 -5.61 -8.15 -10.30
CA CYS A 254 -4.63 -7.91 -11.37
C CYS A 254 -3.26 -7.48 -10.83
N MET A 255 -3.21 -6.77 -9.70
CA MET A 255 -1.94 -6.36 -9.10
C MET A 255 -1.18 -7.58 -8.57
N TRP A 256 -1.87 -8.47 -7.85
CA TRP A 256 -1.25 -9.69 -7.33
C TRP A 256 -0.85 -10.65 -8.44
N VAL A 257 -1.63 -10.74 -9.52
CA VAL A 257 -1.24 -11.50 -10.72
C VAL A 257 0.06 -10.95 -11.33
N GLY A 258 0.16 -9.62 -11.47
CA GLY A 258 1.37 -8.97 -11.97
C GLY A 258 2.58 -9.16 -11.06
N LEU A 259 2.39 -9.14 -9.74
CA LEU A 259 3.46 -9.39 -8.77
C LEU A 259 3.89 -10.87 -8.76
N ALA A 260 2.92 -11.79 -8.79
CA ALA A 260 3.17 -13.24 -8.82
C ALA A 260 3.92 -13.67 -10.08
N TYR A 261 3.70 -12.99 -11.21
CA TYR A 261 4.48 -13.21 -12.44
C TYR A 261 5.99 -12.96 -12.26
N LEU A 262 6.36 -12.03 -11.37
CA LEU A 262 7.75 -11.67 -11.10
C LEU A 262 8.39 -12.54 -9.99
N VAL A 263 7.60 -13.38 -9.33
CA VAL A 263 8.03 -14.27 -8.24
C VAL A 263 8.35 -15.67 -8.79
N ASN A 264 9.28 -16.37 -8.15
CA ASN A 264 9.63 -17.75 -8.55
C ASN A 264 8.45 -18.71 -8.37
N ALA A 265 8.28 -19.62 -9.32
CA ALA A 265 7.24 -20.66 -9.29
C ALA A 265 7.23 -21.49 -7.99
N ASN A 266 8.40 -21.75 -7.38
CA ASN A 266 8.49 -22.48 -6.11
C ASN A 266 7.82 -21.73 -4.96
N ILE A 267 8.04 -20.41 -4.87
CA ILE A 267 7.43 -19.56 -3.83
C ILE A 267 5.93 -19.47 -4.07
N THR A 268 5.53 -19.20 -5.32
CA THR A 268 4.11 -19.14 -5.69
C THR A 268 3.41 -20.47 -5.39
N PHE A 269 4.07 -21.60 -5.67
CA PHE A 269 3.56 -22.94 -5.34
C PHE A 269 3.36 -23.12 -3.85
N SER A 270 4.38 -22.80 -3.04
CA SER A 270 4.27 -22.88 -1.59
C SER A 270 3.11 -22.05 -1.05
N LEU A 271 2.93 -20.81 -1.51
CA LEU A 271 1.87 -19.91 -1.01
C LEU A 271 0.47 -20.51 -1.17
N TRP A 272 0.10 -20.97 -2.38
CA TRP A 272 -1.24 -21.53 -2.57
C TRP A 272 -1.39 -22.92 -1.94
N LEU A 273 -0.32 -23.73 -1.91
CA LEU A 273 -0.34 -25.03 -1.25
C LEU A 273 -0.58 -24.89 0.26
N PHE A 274 0.17 -24.02 0.94
CA PHE A 274 0.00 -23.79 2.38
C PHE A 274 -1.35 -23.14 2.69
N TYR A 275 -1.85 -22.24 1.83
CA TYR A 275 -3.20 -21.72 1.97
C TYR A 275 -4.26 -22.84 1.92
N LEU A 276 -4.14 -23.80 1.00
CA LEU A 276 -5.04 -24.95 0.97
C LEU A 276 -4.89 -25.84 2.20
N LEU A 277 -3.68 -26.06 2.70
CA LEU A 277 -3.45 -26.82 3.93
C LEU A 277 -4.15 -26.17 5.12
N VAL A 278 -4.03 -24.85 5.28
CA VAL A 278 -4.75 -24.09 6.32
C VAL A 278 -6.26 -24.24 6.15
N LYS A 279 -6.78 -24.19 4.91
CA LYS A 279 -8.22 -24.42 4.68
C LYS A 279 -8.66 -25.84 5.02
N VAL A 280 -7.83 -26.85 4.79
CA VAL A 280 -8.11 -28.23 5.21
C VAL A 280 -8.13 -28.33 6.74
N GLU A 281 -7.16 -27.73 7.42
CA GLU A 281 -7.11 -27.66 8.88
C GLU A 281 -8.36 -26.98 9.47
N GLU A 282 -8.75 -25.83 8.91
CA GLU A 282 -9.95 -25.09 9.31
C GLU A 282 -11.22 -25.93 9.14
N VAL A 283 -11.35 -26.70 8.05
CA VAL A 283 -12.46 -27.64 7.86
C VAL A 283 -12.47 -28.72 8.95
N ILE A 284 -11.31 -29.31 9.26
CA ILE A 284 -11.19 -30.36 10.29
C ILE A 284 -11.57 -29.82 11.67
N LEU A 285 -10.99 -28.68 12.08
CA LEU A 285 -11.26 -28.06 13.37
C LEU A 285 -12.75 -27.72 13.53
N THR A 286 -13.34 -27.13 12.49
CA THR A 286 -14.77 -26.81 12.46
C THR A 286 -15.64 -28.06 12.60
N ARG A 287 -15.29 -29.16 11.93
CA ARG A 287 -16.03 -30.44 12.01
C ARG A 287 -15.92 -31.12 13.38
N VAL A 288 -14.80 -30.93 14.09
CA VAL A 288 -14.59 -31.41 15.47
C VAL A 288 -15.26 -30.50 16.50
N GLY A 289 -15.76 -29.33 16.08
CA GLY A 289 -16.45 -28.37 16.95
C GLY A 289 -15.50 -27.40 17.67
N ILE A 290 -14.25 -27.30 17.22
CA ILE A 290 -13.27 -26.34 17.74
C ILE A 290 -13.33 -25.11 16.82
N PHE A 291 -13.97 -24.04 17.29
CA PHE A 291 -14.05 -22.78 16.56
C PHE A 291 -14.22 -21.58 17.50
N SER A 292 -13.67 -20.43 17.10
CA SER A 292 -13.84 -19.14 17.77
C SER A 292 -14.91 -18.30 17.07
N THR A 293 -15.78 -17.67 17.84
CA THR A 293 -16.75 -16.69 17.33
C THR A 293 -16.22 -15.26 17.39
N GLU A 294 -15.01 -15.05 17.90
CA GLU A 294 -14.42 -13.73 18.04
C GLU A 294 -13.85 -13.22 16.71
N ASN A 295 -14.36 -12.07 16.26
CA ASN A 295 -13.79 -11.31 15.18
C ASN A 295 -12.85 -10.25 15.77
N LEU A 296 -11.54 -10.51 15.72
CA LEU A 296 -10.54 -9.68 16.39
C LEU A 296 -10.19 -8.42 15.55
N ASP A 297 -10.02 -8.56 14.22
CA ASP A 297 -9.85 -7.45 13.26
C ASP A 297 -9.90 -7.95 11.79
N ILE A 298 -9.87 -7.01 10.82
CA ILE A 298 -9.77 -7.23 9.37
C ILE A 298 -8.45 -7.91 8.98
N PHE A 299 -7.36 -7.70 9.74
CA PHE A 299 -6.04 -8.29 9.48
C PHE A 299 -5.77 -9.61 10.21
N SER A 300 -6.58 -9.97 11.21
CA SER A 300 -6.50 -11.28 11.88
C SER A 300 -7.14 -12.40 11.06
N HIS A 301 -7.56 -12.13 9.80
CA HIS A 301 -8.28 -13.04 8.91
C HIS A 301 -9.51 -13.73 9.55
N THR A 302 -10.03 -13.19 10.66
CA THR A 302 -11.21 -13.72 11.36
C THR A 302 -12.50 -13.52 10.57
N PHE A 303 -12.51 -12.58 9.61
CA PHE A 303 -13.59 -12.42 8.65
C PHE A 303 -13.80 -13.64 7.73
N GLU A 304 -12.82 -14.54 7.62
CA GLU A 304 -12.79 -15.61 6.62
C GLU A 304 -13.16 -17.00 7.15
N GLY A 305 -13.40 -17.11 8.46
CA GLY A 305 -13.90 -18.33 9.11
C GLY A 305 -13.52 -18.41 10.59
N PRO A 306 -14.26 -19.21 11.37
CA PRO A 306 -14.26 -19.11 12.82
C PRO A 306 -13.00 -19.71 13.48
N THR A 307 -12.08 -20.32 12.73
CA THR A 307 -10.85 -20.92 13.31
C THR A 307 -9.58 -20.10 13.06
N MET A 308 -9.62 -19.15 12.12
CA MET A 308 -8.44 -18.35 11.74
C MET A 308 -7.95 -17.41 12.86
N GLY A 309 -8.83 -16.98 13.76
CA GLY A 309 -8.44 -16.21 14.95
C GLY A 309 -7.57 -16.98 15.95
N ILE A 310 -7.66 -18.31 15.96
CA ILE A 310 -6.83 -19.18 16.82
C ILE A 310 -5.44 -19.36 16.20
N LEU A 311 -5.36 -19.42 14.86
CA LEU A 311 -4.12 -19.63 14.11
C LEU A 311 -3.31 -18.34 13.91
N SER A 312 -3.94 -17.16 13.95
CA SER A 312 -3.27 -15.86 13.78
C SER A 312 -2.41 -15.42 14.97
N HIS A 313 -2.50 -16.11 16.12
CA HIS A 313 -1.65 -15.85 17.28
C HIS A 313 -0.22 -16.42 17.15
N GLN A 314 0.15 -17.07 16.04
CA GLN A 314 1.46 -17.72 15.88
C GLN A 314 2.25 -17.43 14.59
N THR A 315 1.96 -16.34 13.86
CA THR A 315 2.82 -15.90 12.74
C THR A 315 3.02 -14.40 12.66
#